data_AF-J9FAG4-F1
#
_entry.id   AF-J9FAG4-F1
#
_cell.length_a   1.000
_cell.length_b   1.000
_cell.length_c   1.000
_cell.angle_alpha   90.00
_cell.angle_beta   90.00
_cell.angle_gamma   90.00
#
_symmetry.space_group_name_H-M   'P 1'
#
loop_
_entity.id
_entity.type
_entity.pdbx_description
1 polymer ?
#
loop_
_entity_poly.entity_id
_entity_poly.type
_entity_poly.pdbx_seq_one_letter_code
_entity_poly.pdbx_strand_id
1 'polypeptide(L)'
;DAIRCAGPVFAERSQHDCQEFLSILLDLLHEDLNQIENKPFIELNDSDGRPDSIVAKEAWDAHLKRDKSIIVDLFTGQLRSTLTCLNCNAISCRFDAFTCLQLPIPIDHLLLISVVVVKRDGQIPIRYAFRLSCDTTIGMFKMKLANASGLLPNSFQILCLNRAGQMMQGVSESVDDDNSSINVYPNDALLYAFELPAEDQSNSECFVAAPTVIAAHRKMQYNDSYLLGATRGCTARVFGVPLILRFTPGKTTGNKLYEEVWLHVSRFLKNGSAGKQQRTREANRAIDAAEDIRNGYPFDLCCVKLSFEWCSKCPWPAFCRGCVILSNDEIIEDNLMAVAIDWKPTALYLRYQHSVELLCRDDGSVLQAWEVHYRPCSLVSCLNDFMQAERLDDEIMCKPCGKKCPTTKALAIWRLPKILIIHFKRFVCVKSERRWMKSCKVVDFPLENLDLREWLRDPDVKTSTKYSCFAIANHYGAMASGHYVAYAKNNNQWFSFNDSRCQAVKEPHVDKKSAYLLFYERMD
;
A
#
# COMPACT_ATOMS: atom_id res chain seq x y z
N ASP A 1 -25.06 -3.81 -26.98
CA ASP A 1 -25.08 -4.77 -28.11
C ASP A 1 -24.05 -4.45 -29.19
N ALA A 2 -24.03 -3.25 -29.78
CA ALA A 2 -23.00 -2.87 -30.76
C ALA A 2 -21.56 -3.09 -30.26
N ILE A 3 -21.19 -2.54 -29.09
CA ILE A 3 -19.85 -2.72 -28.51
C ILE A 3 -19.57 -4.18 -28.12
N ARG A 4 -20.60 -4.90 -27.64
CA ARG A 4 -20.50 -6.34 -27.29
C ARG A 4 -20.15 -7.20 -28.51
N CYS A 5 -20.70 -6.88 -29.68
CA CYS A 5 -20.45 -7.62 -30.92
C CYS A 5 -19.03 -7.37 -31.47
N ALA A 6 -18.50 -6.16 -31.28
CA ALA A 6 -17.18 -5.79 -31.74
C ALA A 6 -16.06 -6.22 -30.78
N GLY A 7 -16.30 -6.17 -29.47
CA GLY A 7 -15.36 -6.57 -28.42
C GLY A 7 -15.95 -7.67 -27.55
N PRO A 8 -15.66 -8.97 -27.80
CA PRO A 8 -16.21 -10.07 -27.02
C PRO A 8 -15.84 -9.98 -25.52
N VAL A 9 -14.74 -9.29 -25.21
CA VAL A 9 -14.28 -9.01 -23.83
C VAL A 9 -15.33 -8.22 -23.03
N PHE A 10 -16.10 -7.33 -23.66
CA PHE A 10 -17.14 -6.54 -22.98
C PHE A 10 -18.52 -7.21 -22.90
N ALA A 11 -18.62 -8.49 -23.30
CA ALA A 11 -19.87 -9.24 -23.16
C ALA A 11 -20.17 -9.61 -21.69
N GLU A 12 -19.12 -9.74 -20.89
CA GLU A 12 -19.21 -10.08 -19.48
C GLU A 12 -19.51 -8.84 -18.62
N ARG A 13 -20.29 -9.03 -17.55
CA ARG A 13 -20.64 -7.98 -16.58
C ARG A 13 -19.52 -7.72 -15.54
N SER A 14 -18.29 -8.09 -15.86
CA SER A 14 -17.11 -7.86 -15.05
C SER A 14 -16.64 -6.40 -15.16
N GLN A 15 -15.74 -5.99 -14.26
CA GLN A 15 -15.05 -4.70 -14.35
C GLN A 15 -14.03 -4.74 -15.49
N HIS A 16 -13.95 -3.65 -16.25
CA HIS A 16 -13.09 -3.53 -17.43
C HIS A 16 -12.19 -2.29 -17.35
N ASP A 17 -11.12 -2.26 -18.13
CA ASP A 17 -10.27 -1.08 -18.26
C ASP A 17 -10.93 -0.03 -19.16
N CYS A 18 -11.12 1.20 -18.66
CA CYS A 18 -11.74 2.24 -19.46
C CYS A 18 -10.85 2.72 -20.63
N GLN A 19 -9.53 2.51 -20.58
CA GLN A 19 -8.64 2.82 -21.70
C GLN A 19 -8.83 1.83 -22.85
N GLU A 20 -8.96 0.53 -22.54
CA GLU A 20 -9.25 -0.51 -23.54
C GLU A 20 -10.60 -0.26 -24.20
N PHE A 21 -11.62 0.06 -23.40
CA PHE A 21 -12.93 0.48 -23.91
C PHE A 21 -12.85 1.68 -24.84
N LEU A 22 -12.11 2.73 -24.45
CA LEU A 22 -11.95 3.93 -25.26
C LEU A 22 -11.23 3.65 -26.58
N SER A 23 -10.18 2.81 -26.56
CA SER A 23 -9.46 2.42 -27.78
C SER A 23 -10.41 1.74 -28.78
N ILE A 24 -11.13 0.71 -28.32
CA ILE A 24 -12.06 -0.04 -29.16
C ILE A 24 -13.18 0.87 -29.67
N LEU A 25 -13.70 1.78 -28.84
CA LEU A 25 -14.74 2.72 -29.26
C LEU A 25 -14.23 3.67 -30.35
N LEU A 26 -13.03 4.25 -30.19
CA LEU A 26 -12.45 5.16 -31.19
C LEU A 26 -12.15 4.42 -32.50
N ASP A 27 -11.66 3.19 -32.42
CA ASP A 27 -11.38 2.36 -33.61
C ASP A 27 -12.68 2.01 -34.36
N LEU A 28 -13.75 1.66 -33.65
CA LEU A 28 -15.05 1.38 -34.27
C LEU A 28 -15.65 2.62 -34.94
N LEU A 29 -15.66 3.75 -34.24
CA LEU A 29 -16.13 5.01 -34.82
C LEU A 29 -15.26 5.46 -35.99
N HIS A 30 -13.95 5.18 -35.94
CA HIS A 30 -13.04 5.47 -37.02
C HIS A 30 -13.41 4.66 -38.27
N GLU A 31 -13.52 3.33 -38.15
CA GLU A 31 -13.83 2.45 -39.28
C GLU A 31 -15.22 2.74 -39.88
N ASP A 32 -16.23 2.98 -39.04
CA ASP A 32 -17.59 3.30 -39.49
C ASP A 32 -17.68 4.66 -40.21
N LEU A 33 -16.82 5.61 -39.86
CA LEU A 33 -16.77 6.96 -40.44
C LEU A 33 -15.61 7.14 -41.44
N ASN A 34 -14.89 6.07 -41.78
CA ASN A 34 -13.75 6.14 -42.67
C ASN A 34 -14.23 6.42 -44.10
N GLN A 35 -13.71 7.48 -44.71
CA GLN A 35 -14.04 7.86 -46.09
C GLN A 35 -13.32 6.97 -47.12
N ILE A 36 -12.42 6.09 -46.67
CA ILE A 36 -11.59 5.25 -47.52
C ILE A 36 -12.07 3.81 -47.39
N GLU A 37 -12.74 3.32 -48.43
CA GLU A 37 -13.31 1.97 -48.45
C GLU A 37 -12.26 0.90 -48.77
N ASN A 38 -11.32 1.19 -49.67
CA ASN A 38 -10.29 0.25 -50.11
C ASN A 38 -8.92 0.69 -49.61
N LYS A 39 -8.41 0.04 -48.56
CA LYS A 39 -7.14 0.39 -47.93
C LYS A 39 -5.95 -0.15 -48.77
N PRO A 40 -5.14 0.71 -49.41
CA PRO A 40 -3.97 0.25 -50.16
C PRO A 40 -2.86 -0.25 -49.23
N PHE A 41 -2.10 -1.25 -49.66
CA PHE A 41 -0.85 -1.63 -49.01
C PHE A 41 0.23 -0.60 -49.33
N ILE A 42 0.80 0.02 -48.30
CA ILE A 42 1.87 1.01 -48.42
C ILE A 42 2.98 0.59 -47.46
N GLU A 43 4.16 0.28 -47.99
CA GLU A 43 5.33 -0.02 -47.19
C GLU A 43 5.98 1.29 -46.73
N LEU A 44 6.16 1.42 -45.41
CA LEU A 44 6.86 2.56 -44.82
C LEU A 44 8.33 2.20 -44.64
N ASN A 45 9.18 2.87 -45.40
CA ASN A 45 10.62 2.71 -45.30
C ASN A 45 11.16 3.48 -44.09
N ASP A 46 12.24 2.96 -43.51
CA ASP A 46 12.99 3.67 -42.47
C ASP A 46 13.57 4.98 -43.02
N SER A 47 14.09 5.83 -42.11
CA SER A 47 14.76 7.06 -42.53
C SER A 47 15.91 6.79 -43.49
N ASP A 48 16.69 5.71 -43.30
CA ASP A 48 17.84 5.33 -44.14
C ASP A 48 18.76 6.53 -44.50
N GLY A 49 18.93 7.47 -43.56
CA GLY A 49 19.72 8.70 -43.72
C GLY A 49 18.99 9.91 -44.30
N ARG A 50 17.73 9.76 -44.71
CA ARG A 50 16.86 10.86 -45.16
C ARG A 50 16.45 11.77 -44.01
N PRO A 51 16.17 13.06 -44.27
CA PRO A 51 15.73 13.99 -43.23
C PRO A 51 14.37 13.61 -42.67
N ASP A 52 14.23 13.72 -41.35
CA ASP A 52 13.02 13.36 -40.60
C ASP A 52 11.75 14.03 -41.13
N SER A 53 11.83 15.28 -41.60
CA SER A 53 10.68 16.03 -42.14
C SER A 53 10.06 15.39 -43.37
N ILE A 54 10.86 14.77 -44.25
CA ILE A 54 10.37 14.09 -45.44
C ILE A 54 9.72 12.76 -45.04
N VAL A 55 10.41 11.97 -44.22
CA VAL A 55 9.94 10.64 -43.79
C VAL A 55 8.65 10.75 -42.98
N ALA A 56 8.57 11.74 -42.08
CA ALA A 56 7.36 12.00 -41.30
C ALA A 56 6.18 12.39 -42.18
N LYS A 57 6.40 13.24 -43.19
CA LYS A 57 5.38 13.64 -44.14
C LYS A 57 4.91 12.47 -45.00
N GLU A 58 5.83 11.67 -45.53
CA GLU A 58 5.51 10.46 -46.29
C GLU A 58 4.67 9.47 -45.45
N ALA A 59 5.07 9.23 -44.20
CA ALA A 59 4.34 8.37 -43.29
C ALA A 59 2.93 8.91 -42.97
N TRP A 60 2.80 10.24 -42.81
CA TRP A 60 1.52 10.87 -42.58
C TRP A 60 0.61 10.81 -43.82
N ASP A 61 1.14 11.11 -45.00
CA ASP A 61 0.40 11.04 -46.25
C ASP A 61 -0.02 9.59 -46.56
N ALA A 62 0.80 8.60 -46.21
CA ALA A 62 0.46 7.19 -46.29
C ALA A 62 -0.66 6.79 -45.32
N HIS A 63 -0.64 7.29 -44.08
CA HIS A 63 -1.71 7.08 -43.12
C HIS A 63 -3.04 7.69 -43.62
N LEU A 64 -3.02 8.94 -44.09
CA LEU A 64 -4.20 9.62 -44.63
C LEU A 64 -4.77 8.97 -45.90
N LYS A 65 -3.99 8.19 -46.65
CA LYS A 65 -4.45 7.41 -47.80
C LYS A 65 -5.20 6.14 -47.42
N ARG A 66 -5.11 5.71 -46.15
CA ARG A 66 -5.80 4.53 -45.61
C ARG A 66 -6.91 4.90 -44.64
N ASP A 67 -6.68 5.95 -43.85
CA ASP A 67 -7.47 6.29 -42.68
C ASP A 67 -7.83 7.78 -42.73
N LYS A 68 -9.08 8.10 -43.06
CA LYS A 68 -9.58 9.47 -43.14
C LYS A 68 -10.98 9.56 -42.56
N SER A 69 -11.05 10.09 -41.34
CA SER A 69 -12.29 10.25 -40.57
C SER A 69 -12.17 11.42 -39.60
N ILE A 70 -13.28 11.80 -38.99
CA ILE A 70 -13.28 12.79 -37.90
C ILE A 70 -12.39 12.38 -36.71
N ILE A 71 -12.24 11.06 -36.46
CA ILE A 71 -11.37 10.56 -35.39
C ILE A 71 -9.91 10.90 -35.68
N VAL A 72 -9.49 10.73 -36.94
CA VAL A 72 -8.14 11.07 -37.39
C VAL A 72 -7.89 12.57 -37.30
N ASP A 73 -8.86 13.38 -37.70
CA ASP A 73 -8.74 14.85 -37.68
C ASP A 73 -8.66 15.45 -36.26
N LEU A 74 -9.31 14.80 -35.29
CA LEU A 74 -9.38 15.29 -33.91
C LEU A 74 -8.31 14.69 -33.00
N PHE A 75 -8.18 13.36 -32.98
CA PHE A 75 -7.43 12.64 -31.95
C PHE A 75 -6.06 12.14 -32.41
N THR A 76 -5.81 12.07 -33.72
CA THR A 76 -4.58 11.45 -34.22
C THR A 76 -3.41 12.43 -34.27
N GLY A 77 -2.34 12.08 -33.56
CA GLY A 77 -1.02 12.70 -33.66
C GLY A 77 0.00 11.77 -34.32
N GLN A 78 1.27 12.16 -34.31
CA GLN A 78 2.37 11.37 -34.85
C GLN A 78 3.54 11.31 -33.85
N LEU A 79 4.03 10.09 -33.58
CA LEU A 79 5.25 9.84 -32.81
C LEU A 79 6.42 9.56 -33.75
N ARG A 80 7.62 9.93 -33.32
CA ARG A 80 8.90 9.55 -33.91
C ARG A 80 9.54 8.49 -33.03
N SER A 81 9.67 7.28 -33.55
CA SER A 81 10.37 6.15 -32.93
C SER A 81 11.80 6.11 -33.45
N THR A 82 12.78 6.28 -32.58
CA THR A 82 14.21 6.20 -32.93
C THR A 82 14.83 4.93 -32.37
N LEU A 83 15.41 4.11 -33.23
CA LEU A 83 16.21 2.94 -32.87
C LEU A 83 17.69 3.26 -33.05
N THR A 84 18.51 3.00 -32.03
CA THR A 84 19.97 3.18 -32.09
C THR A 84 20.67 1.87 -31.77
N CYS A 85 21.44 1.37 -32.72
CA CYS A 85 22.23 0.15 -32.55
C CYS A 85 23.41 0.42 -31.61
N LEU A 86 23.57 -0.36 -30.55
CA LEU A 86 24.66 -0.18 -29.57
C LEU A 86 26.02 -0.69 -30.07
N ASN A 87 26.05 -1.40 -31.21
CA ASN A 87 27.30 -1.92 -31.78
C ASN A 87 27.94 -0.95 -32.77
N CYS A 88 27.14 -0.34 -33.67
CA CYS A 88 27.64 0.54 -34.74
C CYS A 88 27.12 1.98 -34.65
N ASN A 89 26.28 2.29 -33.66
CA ASN A 89 25.61 3.58 -33.49
C ASN A 89 24.76 4.03 -34.68
N ALA A 90 24.38 3.11 -35.57
CA ALA A 90 23.45 3.41 -36.65
C ALA A 90 22.06 3.75 -36.07
N ILE A 91 21.49 4.83 -36.60
CA ILE A 91 20.18 5.36 -36.20
C ILE A 91 19.17 5.03 -37.30
N SER A 92 18.02 4.48 -36.92
CA SER A 92 16.86 4.31 -37.79
C SER A 92 15.66 4.99 -37.15
N CYS A 93 14.95 5.83 -37.90
CA CYS A 93 13.74 6.50 -37.43
C CYS A 93 12.51 5.99 -38.19
N ARG A 94 11.41 5.83 -37.46
CA ARG A 94 10.07 5.55 -37.98
C ARG A 94 9.06 6.53 -37.40
N PHE A 95 7.98 6.76 -38.11
CA PHE A 95 6.92 7.68 -37.72
C PHE A 95 5.58 6.98 -37.73
N ASP A 96 4.95 6.93 -36.56
CA ASP A 96 3.73 6.15 -36.32
C ASP A 96 2.61 7.07 -35.83
N ALA A 97 1.39 6.84 -36.31
CA ALA A 97 0.21 7.54 -35.83
C ALA A 97 -0.18 7.06 -34.43
N PHE A 98 -0.71 7.96 -33.59
CA PHE A 98 -1.22 7.61 -32.25
C PHE A 98 -2.51 8.36 -31.95
N THR A 99 -3.41 7.74 -31.20
CA THR A 99 -4.66 8.36 -30.69
C THR A 99 -4.59 8.69 -29.19
N CYS A 100 -3.72 7.99 -28.45
CA CYS A 100 -3.56 8.16 -27.01
C CYS A 100 -2.08 8.04 -26.60
N LEU A 101 -1.60 8.99 -25.78
CA LEU A 101 -0.27 8.92 -25.17
C LEU A 101 -0.34 8.12 -23.88
N GLN A 102 0.30 6.96 -23.86
CA GLN A 102 0.34 6.10 -22.67
C GLN A 102 1.61 6.35 -21.86
N LEU A 103 1.52 7.21 -20.86
CA LEU A 103 2.66 7.66 -20.07
C LEU A 103 2.97 6.69 -18.92
N PRO A 104 4.24 6.28 -18.74
CA PRO A 104 4.65 5.56 -17.55
C PRO A 104 4.58 6.48 -16.33
N ILE A 105 4.23 5.90 -15.19
CA ILE A 105 4.34 6.58 -13.90
C ILE A 105 5.61 6.05 -13.24
N PRO A 106 6.54 6.92 -12.80
CA PRO A 106 7.75 6.45 -12.12
C PRO A 106 7.36 5.65 -10.88
N ILE A 107 7.68 4.35 -10.91
CA ILE A 107 7.37 3.41 -9.83
C ILE A 107 8.51 3.46 -8.84
N ASP A 108 8.22 3.88 -7.62
CA ASP A 108 9.16 3.73 -6.53
C ASP A 108 9.08 2.27 -6.08
N HIS A 109 10.10 1.45 -6.36
CA HIS A 109 10.22 0.07 -5.87
C HIS A 109 10.46 -0.01 -4.34
N LEU A 110 10.04 1.02 -3.61
CA LEU A 110 10.26 1.18 -2.18
C LEU A 110 8.92 1.03 -1.45
N LEU A 111 8.85 0.05 -0.57
CA LEU A 111 7.77 -0.13 0.37
C LEU A 111 7.87 0.90 1.49
N LEU A 112 6.73 1.45 1.89
CA LEU A 112 6.59 2.25 3.08
C LEU A 112 6.12 1.37 4.23
N ILE A 113 6.99 1.14 5.20
CA ILE A 113 6.73 0.24 6.33
C ILE A 113 6.75 1.04 7.62
N SER A 114 5.64 0.98 8.35
CA SER A 114 5.51 1.57 9.68
C SER A 114 5.58 0.50 10.76
N VAL A 115 6.40 0.74 11.79
CA VAL A 115 6.56 -0.16 12.94
C VAL A 115 6.44 0.63 14.24
N VAL A 116 5.71 0.08 15.21
CA VAL A 116 5.54 0.66 16.55
C VAL A 116 6.51 -0.01 17.51
N VAL A 117 7.43 0.77 18.09
CA VAL A 117 8.40 0.29 19.07
C VAL A 117 7.81 0.46 20.48
N VAL A 118 7.72 -0.64 21.21
CA VAL A 118 7.24 -0.72 22.59
C VAL A 118 8.42 -1.01 23.50
N LYS A 119 8.83 0.00 24.29
CA LYS A 119 9.88 -0.11 25.30
C LYS A 119 9.35 -0.68 26.61
N ARG A 120 10.24 -1.23 27.43
CA ARG A 120 9.89 -1.85 28.71
C ARG A 120 9.66 -0.85 29.85
N ASP A 121 10.05 0.40 29.67
CA ASP A 121 9.95 1.48 30.66
C ASP A 121 8.51 1.96 30.93
N GLY A 122 7.51 1.41 30.24
CA GLY A 122 6.10 1.77 30.40
C GLY A 122 5.72 3.11 29.78
N GLN A 123 6.64 3.73 29.03
CA GLN A 123 6.35 4.95 28.28
C GLN A 123 5.43 4.67 27.08
N ILE A 124 4.95 5.76 26.47
CA ILE A 124 4.11 5.69 25.27
C ILE A 124 4.95 5.12 24.10
N PRO A 125 4.47 4.09 23.40
CA PRO A 125 5.14 3.53 22.22
C PRO A 125 5.38 4.58 21.13
N ILE A 126 6.49 4.43 20.41
CA ILE A 126 6.89 5.34 19.34
C ILE A 126 6.81 4.61 17.99
N ARG A 127 6.14 5.21 17.02
CA ARG A 127 6.05 4.71 15.65
C ARG A 127 7.14 5.33 14.79
N TYR A 128 7.82 4.47 14.04
CA TYR A 128 8.80 4.82 13.03
C TYR A 128 8.29 4.38 11.67
N ALA A 129 8.70 5.07 10.60
CA ALA A 129 8.42 4.62 9.24
C ALA A 129 9.67 4.64 8.38
N PHE A 130 9.81 3.63 7.52
CA PHE A 130 10.96 3.44 6.67
C PHE A 130 10.53 3.21 5.22
N ARG A 131 11.30 3.76 4.29
CA ARG A 131 11.21 3.43 2.86
C ARG A 131 12.29 2.42 2.52
N LEU A 132 11.88 1.21 2.15
CA LEU A 132 12.79 0.07 1.96
C LEU A 132 12.53 -0.60 0.62
N SER A 133 13.58 -1.07 -0.05
CA SER A 133 13.42 -1.88 -1.26
C SER A 133 12.76 -3.22 -0.92
N CYS A 134 12.00 -3.78 -1.85
CA CYS A 134 11.42 -5.13 -1.72
C CYS A 134 12.48 -6.21 -1.46
N ASP A 135 13.72 -5.99 -1.92
CA ASP A 135 14.85 -6.92 -1.74
C ASP A 135 15.55 -6.75 -0.38
N THR A 136 15.11 -5.81 0.46
CA THR A 136 15.70 -5.60 1.79
C THR A 136 15.41 -6.81 2.67
N THR A 137 16.45 -7.36 3.31
CA THR A 137 16.31 -8.48 4.25
C THR A 137 15.79 -8.00 5.61
N ILE A 138 15.17 -8.90 6.36
CA ILE A 138 14.68 -8.61 7.72
C ILE A 138 15.83 -8.19 8.65
N GLY A 139 17.01 -8.80 8.53
CA GLY A 139 18.18 -8.39 9.32
C GLY A 139 18.61 -6.93 9.06
N MET A 140 18.62 -6.49 7.80
CA MET A 140 18.90 -5.09 7.47
C MET A 140 17.83 -4.13 8.01
N PHE A 141 16.56 -4.55 8.00
CA PHE A 141 15.47 -3.79 8.58
C PHE A 141 15.60 -3.66 10.11
N LYS A 142 15.90 -4.75 10.81
CA LYS A 142 16.18 -4.74 12.27
C LYS A 142 17.33 -3.80 12.60
N MET A 143 18.42 -3.82 11.83
CA MET A 143 19.55 -2.89 12.00
C MET A 143 19.15 -1.42 11.86
N LYS A 144 18.34 -1.08 10.85
CA LYS A 144 17.84 0.29 10.65
C LYS A 144 16.92 0.73 11.80
N LEU A 145 16.04 -0.16 12.25
CA LEU A 145 15.14 0.10 13.37
C LEU A 145 15.91 0.29 14.69
N ALA A 146 16.91 -0.54 14.93
CA ALA A 146 17.81 -0.45 16.10
C ALA A 146 18.48 0.92 16.18
N ASN A 147 19.09 1.36 15.06
CA ASN A 147 19.75 2.67 14.98
C ASN A 147 18.76 3.85 15.18
N ALA A 148 17.55 3.76 14.63
CA ALA A 148 16.54 4.81 14.79
C ALA A 148 15.94 4.88 16.21
N SER A 149 15.73 3.72 16.85
CA SER A 149 15.07 3.63 18.16
C SER A 149 16.03 3.71 19.36
N GLY A 150 17.32 3.59 19.11
CA GLY A 150 18.37 3.49 20.12
C GLY A 150 18.40 2.12 20.83
N LEU A 151 17.76 1.10 20.27
CA LEU A 151 17.79 -0.28 20.76
C LEU A 151 18.94 -1.06 20.12
N LEU A 152 19.31 -2.19 20.71
CA LEU A 152 20.25 -3.13 20.09
C LEU A 152 19.48 -4.07 19.13
N PRO A 153 20.05 -4.50 18.00
CA PRO A 153 19.37 -5.38 17.04
C PRO A 153 18.80 -6.68 17.64
N ASN A 154 19.47 -7.22 18.67
CA ASN A 154 19.07 -8.45 19.36
C ASN A 154 18.19 -8.20 20.59
N SER A 155 17.89 -6.94 20.92
CA SER A 155 17.13 -6.57 22.12
C SER A 155 15.65 -6.33 21.86
N PHE A 156 15.12 -6.73 20.71
CA PHE A 156 13.69 -6.64 20.43
C PHE A 156 13.21 -7.77 19.50
N GLN A 157 11.92 -8.07 19.58
CA GLN A 157 11.24 -9.01 18.69
C GLN A 157 10.10 -8.30 17.94
N ILE A 158 9.95 -8.58 16.65
CA ILE A 158 8.90 -8.00 15.81
C ILE A 158 7.71 -8.97 15.74
N LEU A 159 6.52 -8.50 16.12
CA LEU A 159 5.27 -9.24 16.01
C LEU A 159 4.34 -8.58 14.99
N CYS A 160 3.64 -9.42 14.22
CA CYS A 160 2.65 -9.01 13.23
C CYS A 160 1.24 -9.18 13.79
N LEU A 161 0.51 -8.07 13.95
CA LEU A 161 -0.87 -8.06 14.43
C LEU A 161 -1.82 -7.70 13.30
N ASN A 162 -3.02 -8.28 13.32
CA ASN A 162 -4.12 -7.78 12.49
C ASN A 162 -4.71 -6.48 13.10
N ARG A 163 -5.63 -5.83 12.38
CA ARG A 163 -6.31 -4.61 12.86
C ARG A 163 -7.12 -4.82 14.15
N ALA A 164 -7.43 -6.07 14.52
CA ALA A 164 -8.12 -6.42 15.76
C ALA A 164 -7.15 -6.71 16.93
N GLY A 165 -5.83 -6.54 16.74
CA GLY A 165 -4.80 -6.78 17.76
C GLY A 165 -4.43 -8.25 17.94
N GLN A 166 -4.93 -9.14 17.10
CA GLN A 166 -4.63 -10.57 17.18
C GLN A 166 -3.37 -10.90 16.39
N MET A 167 -2.52 -11.76 16.94
CA MET A 167 -1.34 -12.26 16.25
C MET A 167 -1.74 -13.02 14.99
N MET A 168 -1.12 -12.70 13.87
CA MET A 168 -1.35 -13.40 12.61
C MET A 168 -0.67 -14.77 12.64
N GLN A 169 -1.46 -15.84 12.47
CA GLN A 169 -0.94 -17.20 12.40
C GLN A 169 -0.22 -17.44 11.05
N GLY A 170 0.93 -18.12 11.09
CA GLY A 170 1.71 -18.48 9.89
C GLY A 170 2.71 -17.42 9.38
N VAL A 171 2.77 -16.24 10.00
CA VAL A 171 3.74 -15.17 9.64
C VAL A 171 5.00 -15.23 10.52
N SER A 172 4.90 -15.75 11.75
CA SER A 172 6.02 -15.70 12.72
C SER A 172 7.26 -16.48 12.28
N GLU A 173 7.09 -17.70 11.74
CA GLU A 173 8.23 -18.59 11.46
C GLU A 173 9.16 -18.07 10.36
N SER A 174 8.63 -17.33 9.37
CA SER A 174 9.41 -16.71 8.30
C SER A 174 9.95 -15.31 8.66
N VAL A 175 9.38 -14.67 9.68
CA VAL A 175 9.84 -13.36 10.19
C VAL A 175 11.05 -13.50 11.12
N ASP A 176 11.23 -14.67 11.71
CA ASP A 176 12.38 -14.99 12.57
C ASP A 176 13.66 -15.31 11.76
N ASP A 177 13.56 -15.53 10.45
CA ASP A 177 14.72 -15.67 9.54
C ASP A 177 15.22 -14.31 9.02
N ASP A 178 16.39 -13.89 9.47
CA ASP A 178 17.00 -12.61 9.10
C ASP A 178 17.33 -12.50 7.60
N ASN A 179 17.44 -13.61 6.87
CA ASN A 179 17.71 -13.64 5.43
C ASN A 179 16.45 -13.52 4.57
N SER A 180 15.27 -13.68 5.17
CA SER A 180 14.01 -13.54 4.45
C SER A 180 13.77 -12.10 4.01
N SER A 181 13.08 -11.94 2.87
CA SER A 181 12.72 -10.63 2.32
C SER A 181 11.61 -9.98 3.14
N ILE A 182 11.63 -8.66 3.19
CA ILE A 182 10.59 -7.86 3.85
C ILE A 182 9.19 -8.02 3.24
N ASN A 183 9.08 -8.55 2.01
CA ASN A 183 7.81 -8.87 1.35
C ASN A 183 6.99 -9.96 2.05
N VAL A 184 7.59 -10.67 3.02
CA VAL A 184 6.89 -11.65 3.86
C VAL A 184 5.80 -10.99 4.72
N TYR A 185 5.96 -9.71 5.07
CA TYR A 185 4.96 -9.00 5.87
C TYR A 185 3.67 -8.74 5.06
N PRO A 186 2.50 -9.15 5.57
CA PRO A 186 1.22 -8.87 4.90
C PRO A 186 0.96 -7.36 4.82
N ASN A 187 0.39 -6.89 3.69
CA ASN A 187 0.11 -5.46 3.46
C ASN A 187 -0.79 -4.80 4.53
N ASP A 188 -1.65 -5.57 5.20
CA ASP A 188 -2.57 -5.08 6.24
C ASP A 188 -2.07 -5.37 7.67
N ALA A 189 -0.86 -5.90 7.83
CA ALA A 189 -0.30 -6.21 9.14
C ALA A 189 0.19 -4.93 9.85
N LEU A 190 -0.12 -4.84 11.14
CA LEU A 190 0.47 -3.85 12.04
C LEU A 190 1.73 -4.46 12.67
N LEU A 191 2.88 -3.83 12.44
CA LEU A 191 4.15 -4.29 12.98
C LEU A 191 4.44 -3.64 14.34
N TYR A 192 4.73 -4.47 15.33
CA TYR A 192 5.13 -4.03 16.66
C TYR A 192 6.50 -4.63 17.01
N ALA A 193 7.46 -3.80 17.37
CA ALA A 193 8.76 -4.21 17.88
C ALA A 193 8.77 -4.07 19.41
N PHE A 194 8.84 -5.19 20.11
CA PHE A 194 8.84 -5.24 21.58
C PHE A 194 10.25 -5.43 22.10
N GLU A 195 10.68 -4.54 23.00
CA GLU A 195 11.96 -4.66 23.68
C GLU A 195 11.97 -5.89 24.61
N LEU A 196 13.01 -6.71 24.49
CA LEU A 196 13.19 -7.95 25.22
C LEU A 196 13.91 -7.70 26.56
N PRO A 197 13.61 -8.47 27.61
CA PRO A 197 14.36 -8.43 28.85
C PRO A 197 15.77 -9.02 28.67
N ALA A 198 16.78 -8.45 29.31
CA ALA A 198 18.14 -9.00 29.34
C ALA A 198 18.27 -10.14 30.37
N GLU A 199 19.19 -11.08 30.14
CA GLU A 199 19.63 -12.03 31.17
C GLU A 199 20.49 -11.37 32.25
N ASP A 200 20.35 -11.84 33.49
CA ASP A 200 21.02 -11.28 34.69
C ASP A 200 22.55 -11.43 34.69
N GLN A 201 23.13 -12.21 33.76
CA GLN A 201 24.58 -12.48 33.65
C GLN A 201 25.23 -11.78 32.44
N SER A 202 24.61 -10.73 31.91
CA SER A 202 25.17 -9.98 30.79
C SER A 202 26.38 -9.13 31.21
N ASN A 203 27.58 -9.55 30.80
CA ASN A 203 28.72 -8.64 30.69
C ASN A 203 28.39 -7.57 29.62
N SER A 204 28.79 -6.33 29.88
CA SER A 204 28.35 -5.09 29.21
C SER A 204 28.51 -5.01 27.67
N GLU A 205 29.10 -6.02 27.01
CA GLU A 205 29.40 -5.97 25.56
C GLU A 205 28.42 -6.78 24.67
N CYS A 206 27.64 -7.72 25.21
CA CYS A 206 26.69 -8.52 24.43
C CYS A 206 25.34 -8.68 25.14
N PHE A 207 24.27 -8.17 24.52
CA PHE A 207 22.89 -8.38 25.00
C PHE A 207 22.46 -9.84 24.71
N VAL A 208 22.05 -10.55 25.75
CA VAL A 208 21.41 -11.87 25.66
C VAL A 208 19.97 -11.73 26.14
N ALA A 209 19.01 -12.07 25.27
CA ALA A 209 17.60 -12.02 25.61
C ALA A 209 17.27 -13.11 26.63
N ALA A 210 16.63 -12.74 27.74
CA ALA A 210 16.12 -13.70 28.70
C ALA A 210 14.98 -14.52 28.09
N PRO A 211 14.73 -15.74 28.61
CA PRO A 211 13.56 -16.53 28.20
C PRO A 211 12.27 -15.74 28.43
N THR A 212 11.40 -15.71 27.41
CA THR A 212 10.15 -14.92 27.42
C THR A 212 8.92 -15.77 27.14
N VAL A 213 7.76 -15.24 27.53
CA VAL A 213 6.44 -15.77 27.21
C VAL A 213 5.52 -14.65 26.73
N ILE A 214 4.71 -14.93 25.71
CA ILE A 214 3.74 -13.96 25.19
C ILE A 214 2.49 -13.98 26.09
N ALA A 215 2.05 -12.78 26.49
CA ALA A 215 0.81 -12.57 27.18
C ALA A 215 -0.17 -11.73 26.36
N ALA A 216 -1.46 -12.08 26.36
CA ALA A 216 -2.48 -11.33 25.63
C ALA A 216 -3.67 -10.95 26.51
N HIS A 217 -4.21 -9.76 26.30
CA HIS A 217 -5.41 -9.31 27.00
C HIS A 217 -6.63 -10.08 26.53
N ARG A 218 -7.36 -10.66 27.48
CA ARG A 218 -8.50 -11.53 27.19
C ARG A 218 -9.71 -11.08 28.00
N LYS A 219 -10.87 -11.05 27.34
CA LYS A 219 -12.17 -10.85 27.96
C LYS A 219 -13.05 -12.08 27.72
N MET A 220 -13.78 -12.47 28.77
CA MET A 220 -14.79 -13.52 28.68
C MET A 220 -16.14 -12.88 28.35
N GLN A 221 -16.79 -13.38 27.30
CA GLN A 221 -18.15 -12.98 26.92
C GLN A 221 -19.07 -14.17 27.11
N TYR A 222 -20.11 -13.99 27.92
CA TYR A 222 -21.18 -14.95 28.10
C TYR A 222 -22.30 -14.59 27.13
N ASN A 223 -22.67 -15.53 26.26
CA ASN A 223 -23.84 -15.37 25.41
C ASN A 223 -25.10 -15.75 26.19
N ASP A 224 -26.13 -14.90 26.12
CA ASP A 224 -27.46 -15.14 26.70
C ASP A 224 -28.31 -16.15 25.90
N SER A 225 -27.69 -16.93 25.00
CA SER A 225 -28.39 -17.90 24.17
C SER A 225 -28.88 -19.07 25.03
N TYR A 226 -30.18 -19.39 24.98
CA TYR A 226 -30.82 -20.51 25.69
C TYR A 226 -30.22 -21.90 25.39
N LEU A 227 -29.43 -22.05 24.32
CA LEU A 227 -28.68 -23.27 24.00
C LEU A 227 -27.23 -23.13 24.47
N LEU A 228 -26.99 -23.49 25.74
CA LEU A 228 -25.64 -23.66 26.28
C LEU A 228 -25.01 -24.90 25.64
N GLY A 229 -24.23 -24.72 24.58
CA GLY A 229 -23.36 -25.78 24.04
C GLY A 229 -22.30 -26.24 25.04
N ALA A 230 -21.44 -27.18 24.65
CA ALA A 230 -20.40 -27.77 25.51
C ALA A 230 -19.45 -26.74 26.20
N THR A 231 -19.41 -25.51 25.70
CA THR A 231 -18.64 -24.39 26.23
C THR A 231 -19.37 -23.55 27.29
N ARG A 232 -20.56 -23.98 27.75
CA ARG A 232 -21.42 -23.27 28.71
C ARG A 232 -21.69 -21.81 28.30
N GLY A 233 -21.77 -21.53 27.00
CA GLY A 233 -22.07 -20.19 26.47
C GLY A 233 -20.96 -19.15 26.64
N CYS A 234 -19.77 -19.53 27.14
CA CYS A 234 -18.66 -18.62 27.36
C CYS A 234 -17.68 -18.64 26.17
N THR A 235 -17.45 -17.47 25.58
CA THR A 235 -16.50 -17.23 24.49
C THR A 235 -15.38 -16.32 24.97
N ALA A 236 -14.14 -16.72 24.70
CA ALA A 236 -12.97 -15.91 25.00
C ALA A 236 -12.65 -15.02 23.79
N ARG A 237 -12.40 -13.73 24.03
CA ARG A 237 -11.93 -12.82 22.98
C ARG A 237 -10.66 -12.12 23.44
N VAL A 238 -9.61 -12.28 22.65
CA VAL A 238 -8.38 -11.50 22.77
C VAL A 238 -8.62 -10.11 22.20
N PHE A 239 -8.04 -9.09 22.82
CA PHE A 239 -8.07 -7.72 22.36
C PHE A 239 -6.75 -7.02 22.70
N GLY A 240 -6.58 -5.83 22.15
CA GLY A 240 -5.44 -4.98 22.53
C GLY A 240 -4.11 -5.43 21.96
N VAL A 241 -3.03 -4.87 22.49
CA VAL A 241 -1.65 -5.19 22.08
C VAL A 241 -1.09 -6.24 23.05
N PRO A 242 -0.48 -7.35 22.57
CA PRO A 242 0.13 -8.35 23.45
C PRO A 242 1.36 -7.80 24.16
N LEU A 243 1.78 -8.50 25.22
CA LEU A 243 2.97 -8.20 26.02
C LEU A 243 3.98 -9.34 25.90
N ILE A 244 5.26 -9.01 25.97
CA ILE A 244 6.34 -10.00 26.10
C ILE A 244 6.86 -9.94 27.53
N LEU A 245 6.66 -11.03 28.26
CA LEU A 245 7.01 -11.15 29.67
C LEU A 245 8.26 -12.01 29.85
N ARG A 246 9.07 -11.71 30.86
CA ARG A 246 10.21 -12.53 31.26
C ARG A 246 9.71 -13.77 32.01
N PHE A 247 10.03 -14.94 31.49
CA PHE A 247 9.60 -16.19 32.13
C PHE A 247 10.65 -17.28 31.97
N THR A 248 11.18 -17.77 33.08
CA THR A 248 12.09 -18.92 33.11
C THR A 248 11.51 -19.98 34.04
N PRO A 249 11.20 -21.20 33.54
CA PRO A 249 10.75 -22.30 34.36
C PRO A 249 11.71 -22.57 35.52
N GLY A 250 11.18 -22.75 36.73
CA GLY A 250 11.98 -23.02 37.92
C GLY A 250 12.70 -21.80 38.52
N LYS A 251 12.52 -20.59 37.98
CA LYS A 251 13.09 -19.34 38.54
C LYS A 251 12.06 -18.22 38.73
N THR A 252 11.08 -18.10 37.85
CA THR A 252 10.07 -17.03 37.92
C THR A 252 8.98 -17.40 38.93
N THR A 253 8.67 -16.49 39.85
CA THR A 253 7.55 -16.63 40.80
C THR A 253 6.27 -16.01 40.24
N GLY A 254 5.12 -16.43 40.75
CA GLY A 254 3.83 -15.82 40.41
C GLY A 254 3.81 -14.31 40.62
N ASN A 255 4.29 -13.85 41.79
CA ASN A 255 4.39 -12.42 42.10
C ASN A 255 5.18 -11.61 41.07
N LYS A 256 6.36 -12.09 40.64
CA LYS A 256 7.17 -11.40 39.63
C LYS A 256 6.44 -11.27 38.29
N LEU A 257 5.69 -12.30 37.89
CA LEU A 257 4.93 -12.28 36.64
C LEU A 257 3.79 -11.25 36.69
N TYR A 258 3.06 -11.17 37.82
CA TYR A 258 2.00 -10.17 38.00
C TYR A 258 2.56 -8.74 38.07
N GLU A 259 3.68 -8.52 38.76
CA GLU A 259 4.36 -7.22 38.82
C GLU A 259 4.80 -6.76 37.42
N GLU A 260 5.34 -7.67 36.61
CA GLU A 260 5.74 -7.36 35.24
C GLU A 260 4.55 -6.98 34.36
N VAL A 261 3.45 -7.73 34.41
CA VAL A 261 2.21 -7.36 33.69
C VAL A 261 1.70 -6.00 34.17
N TRP A 262 1.73 -5.75 35.48
CA TRP A 262 1.27 -4.49 36.07
C TRP A 262 2.09 -3.29 35.61
N LEU A 263 3.41 -3.42 35.48
CA LEU A 263 4.28 -2.37 34.96
C LEU A 263 3.83 -1.89 33.57
N HIS A 264 3.48 -2.82 32.68
CA HIS A 264 3.03 -2.48 31.32
C HIS A 264 1.59 -1.96 31.26
N VAL A 265 0.72 -2.47 32.13
CA VAL A 265 -0.73 -2.29 32.05
C VAL A 265 -1.25 -1.14 32.91
N SER A 266 -0.52 -0.75 33.95
CA SER A 266 -0.92 0.31 34.88
C SER A 266 -1.27 1.63 34.19
N ARG A 267 -0.58 1.93 33.07
CA ARG A 267 -0.84 3.13 32.24
C ARG A 267 -2.23 3.15 31.59
N PHE A 268 -2.89 2.01 31.43
CA PHE A 268 -4.22 1.91 30.80
C PHE A 268 -5.36 2.24 31.77
N LEU A 269 -5.07 2.42 33.06
CA LEU A 269 -6.08 2.59 34.09
C LEU A 269 -6.14 4.05 34.55
N LYS A 270 -7.35 4.62 34.62
CA LYS A 270 -7.63 6.04 34.97
C LYS A 270 -6.93 6.59 36.23
N ASN A 271 -6.48 5.73 37.15
CA ASN A 271 -5.91 6.11 38.46
C ASN A 271 -4.47 5.59 38.68
N GLY A 272 -3.65 5.46 37.64
CA GLY A 272 -2.28 4.91 37.71
C GLY A 272 -1.25 5.68 38.55
N SER A 273 -1.64 6.68 39.35
CA SER A 273 -0.77 7.30 40.36
C SER A 273 -1.22 6.86 41.76
N ALA A 274 -0.33 6.17 42.46
CA ALA A 274 -0.47 5.78 43.85
C ALA A 274 -0.47 7.02 44.77
N GLY A 275 -1.55 7.80 44.75
CA GLY A 275 -1.89 8.69 45.84
C GLY A 275 -2.77 7.92 46.83
N LYS A 276 -2.21 7.53 47.99
CA LYS A 276 -3.00 7.16 49.17
C LYS A 276 -3.83 8.38 49.60
N GLN A 277 -4.92 8.69 48.92
CA GLN A 277 -5.89 9.66 49.41
C GLN A 277 -6.87 8.92 50.31
N GLN A 278 -6.69 9.09 51.63
CA GLN A 278 -7.73 8.90 52.62
C GLN A 278 -8.95 9.73 52.19
N ARG A 279 -9.96 9.07 51.63
CA ARG A 279 -11.29 9.65 51.50
C ARG A 279 -12.17 9.11 52.62
N THR A 280 -12.78 10.06 53.31
CA THR A 280 -13.64 9.94 54.48
C THR A 280 -14.78 8.95 54.25
N ARG A 281 -14.94 8.05 55.23
CA ARG A 281 -16.12 7.18 55.38
C ARG A 281 -17.35 8.06 55.52
N GLU A 282 -18.17 8.14 54.48
CA GLU A 282 -19.62 8.28 54.62
C GLU A 282 -20.32 8.08 53.27
N ALA A 283 -21.46 7.38 53.35
CA ALA A 283 -22.51 7.18 52.36
C ALA A 283 -22.38 6.05 51.30
N ASN A 284 -23.29 5.08 51.49
CA ASN A 284 -24.01 4.25 50.51
C ASN A 284 -23.61 2.77 50.39
N ARG A 285 -24.55 1.90 50.85
CA ARG A 285 -24.60 0.43 50.71
C ARG A 285 -24.91 -0.03 49.28
N ALA A 286 -24.27 0.56 48.28
CA ALA A 286 -23.99 -0.18 47.05
C ALA A 286 -22.62 -0.82 47.28
N ILE A 287 -22.47 -2.12 47.00
CA ILE A 287 -21.15 -2.75 46.96
C ILE A 287 -20.38 -1.99 45.89
N ASP A 288 -19.57 -1.05 46.34
CA ASP A 288 -18.81 -0.17 45.48
C ASP A 288 -17.87 -1.11 44.72
N ALA A 289 -17.96 -1.15 43.39
CA ALA A 289 -17.17 -2.08 42.57
C ALA A 289 -15.64 -1.82 42.70
N ALA A 290 -15.26 -0.84 43.51
CA ALA A 290 -13.95 -0.58 44.05
C ALA A 290 -13.49 -1.52 45.19
N GLU A 291 -14.38 -2.29 45.84
CA GLU A 291 -14.03 -3.21 46.94
C GLU A 291 -13.22 -4.43 46.49
N ASP A 292 -13.55 -5.03 45.35
CA ASP A 292 -12.85 -6.22 44.81
C ASP A 292 -11.41 -5.98 44.34
N ILE A 293 -10.96 -4.72 44.33
CA ILE A 293 -9.62 -4.32 43.88
C ILE A 293 -8.79 -3.74 45.04
N ARG A 294 -9.35 -3.64 46.27
CA ARG A 294 -8.60 -3.07 47.41
C ARG A 294 -7.36 -3.90 47.81
N ASN A 295 -7.31 -5.19 47.46
CA ASN A 295 -6.26 -6.12 47.87
C ASN A 295 -5.59 -6.92 46.72
N GLY A 296 -5.67 -6.49 45.45
CA GLY A 296 -5.01 -7.25 44.36
C GLY A 296 -5.06 -6.62 42.97
N TYR A 297 -4.63 -7.38 41.97
CA TYR A 297 -4.59 -6.95 40.57
C TYR A 297 -6.01 -6.94 39.93
N PRO A 298 -6.28 -6.04 38.96
CA PRO A 298 -7.57 -5.96 38.25
C PRO A 298 -7.78 -7.04 37.18
N PHE A 299 -6.86 -7.99 37.10
CA PHE A 299 -6.86 -9.12 36.19
C PHE A 299 -6.29 -10.34 36.91
N ASP A 300 -6.61 -11.52 36.39
CA ASP A 300 -6.02 -12.79 36.77
C ASP A 300 -5.18 -13.32 35.61
N LEU A 301 -4.03 -13.92 35.89
CA LEU A 301 -3.17 -14.53 34.88
C LEU A 301 -3.51 -16.00 34.73
N CYS A 302 -3.72 -16.46 33.50
CA CYS A 302 -4.13 -17.82 33.20
C CYS A 302 -3.17 -18.50 32.22
N CYS A 303 -2.80 -19.76 32.47
CA CYS A 303 -1.97 -20.53 31.55
C CYS A 303 -2.81 -21.06 30.36
N VAL A 304 -2.40 -20.72 29.13
CA VAL A 304 -3.17 -21.00 27.92
C VAL A 304 -2.29 -21.52 26.79
N LYS A 305 -2.91 -22.14 25.78
CA LYS A 305 -2.26 -22.44 24.49
C LYS A 305 -2.06 -21.15 23.70
N LEU A 306 -1.26 -21.20 22.63
CA LEU A 306 -1.01 -20.06 21.71
C LEU A 306 -2.28 -19.49 21.05
N SER A 307 -3.40 -20.24 21.03
CA SER A 307 -4.69 -19.71 20.58
C SER A 307 -5.35 -18.77 21.59
N PHE A 308 -4.88 -18.71 22.84
CA PHE A 308 -5.47 -17.99 23.98
C PHE A 308 -6.91 -18.40 24.33
N GLU A 309 -7.48 -19.42 23.70
CA GLU A 309 -8.86 -19.86 23.95
C GLU A 309 -8.98 -20.96 25.00
N TRP A 310 -7.92 -21.75 25.17
CA TRP A 310 -7.94 -22.99 25.93
C TRP A 310 -6.74 -23.12 26.85
N CYS A 311 -6.93 -23.83 27.97
CA CYS A 311 -5.86 -24.14 28.90
C CYS A 311 -4.75 -24.97 28.25
N SER A 312 -3.49 -24.69 28.61
CA SER A 312 -2.33 -25.50 28.20
C SER A 312 -2.12 -26.74 29.06
N LYS A 313 -2.59 -26.74 30.31
CA LYS A 313 -2.39 -27.84 31.27
C LYS A 313 -3.51 -28.89 31.26
N CYS A 314 -4.76 -28.45 31.17
CA CYS A 314 -5.90 -29.35 31.27
C CYS A 314 -6.18 -30.09 29.96
N PRO A 315 -6.68 -31.34 30.01
CA PRO A 315 -7.24 -32.02 28.85
C PRO A 315 -8.40 -31.21 28.25
N TRP A 316 -8.52 -31.22 26.91
CA TRP A 316 -9.57 -30.50 26.19
C TRP A 316 -11.01 -30.79 26.68
N PRO A 317 -11.40 -32.03 27.06
CA PRO A 317 -12.73 -32.33 27.57
C PRO A 317 -13.09 -31.65 28.91
N ALA A 318 -12.11 -31.10 29.63
CA ALA A 318 -12.39 -30.33 30.84
C ALA A 318 -13.03 -28.96 30.54
N PHE A 319 -13.06 -28.55 29.27
CA PHE A 319 -13.52 -27.23 28.82
C PHE A 319 -12.88 -26.06 29.61
N CYS A 320 -11.67 -26.28 30.12
CA CYS A 320 -10.94 -25.30 30.91
C CYS A 320 -10.40 -24.19 29.99
N ARG A 321 -10.72 -22.93 30.33
CA ARG A 321 -10.27 -21.74 29.60
C ARG A 321 -8.87 -21.26 30.01
N GLY A 322 -8.28 -21.87 31.03
CA GLY A 322 -6.94 -21.56 31.53
C GLY A 322 -6.92 -21.69 33.04
N CYS A 323 -5.93 -22.39 33.59
CA CYS A 323 -5.76 -22.45 35.04
C CYS A 323 -5.13 -21.14 35.52
N VAL A 324 -5.65 -20.59 36.61
CA VAL A 324 -5.14 -19.37 37.23
C VAL A 324 -3.75 -19.62 37.80
N ILE A 325 -2.83 -18.70 37.51
CA ILE A 325 -1.51 -18.59 38.12
C ILE A 325 -1.69 -17.76 39.39
N LEU A 326 -1.34 -18.32 40.54
CA LEU A 326 -1.48 -17.63 41.82
C LEU A 326 -0.44 -16.51 41.94
N SER A 327 -0.84 -15.37 42.51
CA SER A 327 0.06 -14.27 42.84
C SER A 327 0.75 -14.52 44.19
N ASN A 328 1.59 -15.54 44.24
CA ASN A 328 2.38 -15.91 45.42
C ASN A 328 3.87 -16.00 45.07
N ASP A 329 4.69 -16.23 46.10
CA ASP A 329 6.15 -16.39 45.95
C ASP A 329 6.55 -17.82 45.53
N GLU A 330 5.58 -18.67 45.18
CA GLU A 330 5.88 -20.01 44.67
C GLU A 330 6.49 -19.92 43.27
N ILE A 331 7.51 -20.75 43.06
CA ILE A 331 8.22 -20.85 41.79
C ILE A 331 7.35 -21.65 40.83
N ILE A 332 7.19 -21.12 39.62
CA ILE A 332 6.47 -21.81 38.55
C ILE A 332 7.45 -22.80 37.89
N GLU A 333 7.29 -24.08 38.18
CA GLU A 333 8.11 -25.14 37.57
C GLU A 333 7.63 -25.50 36.15
N ASP A 334 6.34 -25.34 35.87
CA ASP A 334 5.74 -25.68 34.59
C ASP A 334 6.22 -24.77 33.45
N ASN A 335 6.47 -25.36 32.28
CA ASN A 335 6.74 -24.58 31.08
C ASN A 335 5.44 -23.94 30.55
N LEU A 336 5.36 -22.61 30.55
CA LEU A 336 4.20 -21.87 30.07
C LEU A 336 4.28 -21.65 28.56
N MET A 337 3.29 -22.10 27.80
CA MET A 337 3.20 -21.82 26.36
C MET A 337 2.82 -20.37 26.06
N ALA A 338 1.79 -19.86 26.75
CA ALA A 338 1.31 -18.49 26.67
C ALA A 338 0.52 -18.14 27.94
N VAL A 339 0.35 -16.84 28.19
CA VAL A 339 -0.39 -16.31 29.35
C VAL A 339 -1.58 -15.47 28.87
N ALA A 340 -2.77 -15.74 29.39
CA ALA A 340 -3.92 -14.86 29.19
C ALA A 340 -4.04 -13.91 30.39
N ILE A 341 -4.22 -12.62 30.10
CA ILE A 341 -4.54 -11.59 31.10
C ILE A 341 -6.05 -11.46 31.13
N ASP A 342 -6.69 -12.21 32.03
CA ASP A 342 -8.14 -12.24 32.19
C ASP A 342 -8.58 -11.05 33.03
N TRP A 343 -9.11 -10.05 32.34
CA TRP A 343 -9.58 -8.83 32.99
C TRP A 343 -10.87 -9.08 33.76
N LYS A 344 -10.91 -8.63 35.02
CA LYS A 344 -12.15 -8.60 35.80
C LYS A 344 -13.15 -7.66 35.11
N PRO A 345 -14.41 -8.07 34.87
CA PRO A 345 -15.38 -7.28 34.12
C PRO A 345 -15.49 -5.83 34.60
N THR A 346 -15.57 -5.63 35.91
CA THR A 346 -15.63 -4.31 36.54
C THR A 346 -14.44 -3.42 36.17
N ALA A 347 -13.21 -3.97 36.22
CA ALA A 347 -12.01 -3.21 35.90
C ALA A 347 -11.93 -2.88 34.41
N LEU A 348 -12.29 -3.84 33.55
CA LEU A 348 -12.32 -3.65 32.11
C LEU A 348 -13.34 -2.59 31.68
N TYR A 349 -14.55 -2.62 32.23
CA TYR A 349 -15.63 -1.71 31.80
C TYR A 349 -15.52 -0.31 32.43
N LEU A 350 -15.04 -0.18 33.66
CA LEU A 350 -15.06 1.10 34.38
C LEU A 350 -13.72 1.84 34.36
N ARG A 351 -12.59 1.12 34.34
CA ARG A 351 -11.25 1.70 34.55
C ARG A 351 -10.33 1.63 33.34
N TYR A 352 -10.45 0.59 32.52
CA TYR A 352 -9.58 0.38 31.35
C TYR A 352 -9.86 1.41 30.25
N GLN A 353 -8.81 2.09 29.78
CA GLN A 353 -8.88 3.12 28.75
C GLN A 353 -8.23 2.62 27.46
N HIS A 354 -9.05 2.03 26.58
CA HIS A 354 -8.58 1.51 25.30
C HIS A 354 -7.92 2.58 24.42
N SER A 355 -8.37 3.85 24.51
CA SER A 355 -7.73 4.96 23.81
C SER A 355 -6.30 5.25 24.28
N VAL A 356 -5.98 4.96 25.54
CA VAL A 356 -4.63 5.13 26.11
C VAL A 356 -3.73 3.96 25.75
N GLU A 357 -4.30 2.75 25.64
CA GLU A 357 -3.59 1.58 25.14
C GLU A 357 -3.03 1.79 23.74
N LEU A 358 -3.91 2.24 22.82
CA LEU A 358 -3.58 2.47 21.42
C LEU A 358 -2.83 3.79 21.19
N LEU A 359 -2.58 4.57 22.23
CA LEU A 359 -1.87 5.83 22.12
C LEU A 359 -0.42 5.57 21.70
N CYS A 360 -0.02 6.20 20.61
CA CYS A 360 1.30 6.07 20.02
C CYS A 360 1.78 7.43 19.54
N ARG A 361 3.07 7.73 19.75
CA ARG A 361 3.70 8.96 19.26
C ARG A 361 4.45 8.68 17.97
N ASP A 362 4.33 9.56 17.00
CA ASP A 362 5.07 9.44 15.75
C ASP A 362 6.44 10.10 15.89
N ASP A 363 7.48 9.38 15.48
CA ASP A 363 8.81 9.95 15.29
C ASP A 363 8.86 10.82 14.02
N GLY A 364 9.84 11.73 13.94
CA GLY A 364 10.05 12.57 12.76
C GLY A 364 10.25 11.78 11.46
N SER A 365 10.79 10.56 11.55
CA SER A 365 10.93 9.64 10.41
C SER A 365 9.60 9.30 9.73
N VAL A 366 8.49 9.29 10.47
CA VAL A 366 7.16 8.98 9.91
C VAL A 366 6.76 10.02 8.89
N LEU A 367 6.80 11.29 9.28
CA LEU A 367 6.44 12.41 8.41
C LEU A 367 7.39 12.50 7.22
N GLN A 368 8.70 12.36 7.44
CA GLN A 368 9.69 12.39 6.35
C GLN A 368 9.47 11.25 5.34
N ALA A 369 9.30 10.02 5.82
CA ALA A 369 9.08 8.88 4.95
C ALA A 369 7.76 9.02 4.15
N TRP A 370 6.70 9.52 4.78
CA TRP A 370 5.41 9.77 4.14
C TRP A 370 5.50 10.86 3.08
N GLU A 371 6.13 11.99 3.39
CA GLU A 371 6.26 13.11 2.48
C GLU A 371 7.00 12.71 1.20
N VAL A 372 8.09 11.94 1.31
CA VAL A 372 8.83 11.49 0.13
C VAL A 372 8.09 10.36 -0.59
N HIS A 373 7.45 9.41 0.13
CA HIS A 373 6.77 8.26 -0.49
C HIS A 373 5.50 8.68 -1.26
N TYR A 374 4.72 9.60 -0.70
CA TYR A 374 3.50 10.11 -1.34
C TYR A 374 3.72 11.40 -2.12
N ARG A 375 4.98 11.81 -2.32
CA ARG A 375 5.32 12.98 -3.12
C ARG A 375 4.71 12.83 -4.52
N PRO A 376 3.86 13.78 -4.96
CA PRO A 376 3.32 13.75 -6.31
C PRO A 376 4.45 13.82 -7.34
N CYS A 377 4.36 13.04 -8.41
CA CYS A 377 5.16 13.28 -9.60
C CYS A 377 4.42 14.24 -10.53
N SER A 378 5.14 15.01 -11.35
CA SER A 378 4.52 15.89 -12.33
C SER A 378 4.26 15.15 -13.65
N LEU A 379 3.25 15.59 -14.40
CA LEU A 379 3.03 15.16 -15.79
C LEU A 379 4.27 15.38 -16.65
N VAL A 380 5.01 16.46 -16.41
CA VAL A 380 6.30 16.77 -17.03
C VAL A 380 7.32 15.65 -16.81
N SER A 381 7.42 15.12 -15.58
CA SER A 381 8.29 13.97 -15.29
C SER A 381 7.86 12.74 -16.08
N CYS A 382 6.56 12.45 -16.13
CA CYS A 382 6.04 11.32 -16.91
C CYS A 382 6.31 11.46 -18.42
N LEU A 383 6.24 12.68 -18.96
CA LEU A 383 6.58 12.97 -20.36
C LEU A 383 8.09 12.79 -20.62
N ASN A 384 8.94 13.23 -19.69
CA ASN A 384 10.38 13.02 -19.80
C ASN A 384 10.74 11.52 -19.79
N ASP A 385 10.16 10.76 -18.87
CA ASP A 385 10.36 9.30 -18.78
C ASP A 385 9.85 8.61 -20.05
N PHE A 386 8.72 9.06 -20.62
CA PHE A 386 8.18 8.53 -21.88
C PHE A 386 9.13 8.74 -23.08
N MET A 387 9.87 9.85 -23.11
CA MET A 387 10.84 10.13 -24.19
C MET A 387 12.25 9.60 -23.91
N GLN A 388 12.49 9.05 -22.72
CA GLN A 388 13.80 8.52 -22.37
C GLN A 388 14.11 7.29 -23.23
N ALA A 389 15.35 7.20 -23.71
CA ALA A 389 15.80 6.02 -24.46
C ALA A 389 15.85 4.80 -23.54
N GLU A 390 15.08 3.77 -23.86
CA GLU A 390 15.09 2.48 -23.17
C GLU A 390 15.89 1.45 -23.98
N ARG A 391 16.59 0.56 -23.28
CA ARG A 391 17.23 -0.59 -23.92
C ARG A 391 16.17 -1.66 -24.13
N LEU A 392 16.07 -2.19 -25.34
CA LEU A 392 15.15 -3.27 -25.64
C LEU A 392 15.69 -4.60 -25.09
N ASP A 393 14.77 -5.42 -24.54
CA ASP A 393 15.07 -6.77 -24.06
C ASP A 393 15.51 -7.68 -25.25
N ASP A 394 14.88 -7.50 -26.41
CA ASP A 394 15.17 -8.26 -27.62
C ASP A 394 16.23 -7.57 -28.51
N GLU A 395 17.11 -8.37 -29.10
CA GLU A 395 18.07 -7.90 -30.10
C GLU A 395 17.41 -7.70 -31.47
N ILE A 396 17.60 -6.51 -32.05
CA ILE A 396 17.04 -6.16 -33.36
C ILE A 396 18.09 -6.40 -34.46
N MET A 397 17.63 -6.89 -35.61
CA MET A 397 18.47 -7.00 -36.81
C MET A 397 18.88 -5.62 -37.31
N CYS A 398 20.17 -5.30 -37.19
CA CYS A 398 20.72 -4.02 -37.62
C CYS A 398 21.12 -4.09 -39.10
N LYS A 399 20.50 -3.28 -39.99
CA LYS A 399 20.79 -3.32 -41.44
C LYS A 399 22.28 -3.11 -41.76
N PRO A 400 22.99 -2.13 -41.16
CA PRO A 400 24.43 -1.97 -41.40
C PRO A 400 25.31 -3.10 -40.86
N CYS A 401 24.93 -3.74 -39.76
CA CYS A 401 25.73 -4.82 -39.17
C CYS A 401 25.42 -6.21 -39.77
N GLY A 402 24.26 -6.38 -40.40
CA GLY A 402 23.79 -7.68 -40.91
C GLY A 402 23.50 -8.74 -39.84
N LYS A 403 23.44 -8.35 -38.55
CA LYS A 403 23.22 -9.26 -37.42
C LYS A 403 22.27 -8.65 -36.38
N LYS A 404 21.76 -9.50 -35.48
CA LYS A 404 21.01 -9.06 -34.30
C LYS A 404 21.95 -8.33 -33.34
N CYS A 405 21.54 -7.15 -32.90
CA CYS A 405 22.32 -6.26 -32.05
C CYS A 405 21.45 -5.71 -30.90
N PRO A 406 22.04 -5.54 -29.71
CA PRO A 406 21.44 -4.72 -28.66
C PRO A 406 21.11 -3.33 -29.19
N THR A 407 19.87 -2.87 -28.95
CA THR A 407 19.34 -1.63 -29.53
C THR A 407 18.62 -0.84 -28.44
N THR A 408 18.77 0.48 -28.46
CA THR A 408 17.94 1.39 -27.66
C THR A 408 16.82 1.96 -28.52
N LYS A 409 15.63 2.13 -27.91
CA LYS A 409 14.47 2.77 -28.51
C LYS A 409 14.15 4.03 -27.74
N ALA A 410 13.92 5.14 -28.45
CA ALA A 410 13.43 6.38 -27.89
C ALA A 410 12.19 6.84 -28.65
N LEU A 411 11.25 7.46 -27.94
CA LEU A 411 10.07 8.07 -28.54
C LEU A 411 10.19 9.60 -28.49
N ALA A 412 9.50 10.27 -29.41
CA ALA A 412 9.34 11.72 -29.43
C ALA A 412 7.99 12.08 -30.06
N ILE A 413 7.40 13.21 -29.68
CA ILE A 413 6.21 13.71 -30.39
C ILE A 413 6.68 14.47 -31.63
N TRP A 414 6.13 14.10 -32.78
CA TRP A 414 6.36 14.81 -34.04
C TRP A 414 5.16 15.71 -34.39
N ARG A 415 3.94 15.20 -34.22
CA ARG A 415 2.70 15.93 -34.51
C ARG A 415 1.71 15.84 -33.36
N LEU A 416 1.11 16.98 -33.04
CA LEU A 416 0.15 17.15 -31.96
C LEU A 416 -1.31 17.12 -32.49
N PRO A 417 -2.22 16.32 -31.90
CA PRO A 417 -3.63 16.27 -32.27
C PRO A 417 -4.41 17.50 -31.78
N LYS A 418 -5.63 17.73 -32.26
CA LYS A 418 -6.50 18.79 -31.71
C LYS A 418 -6.99 18.43 -30.31
N ILE A 419 -7.38 17.18 -30.11
CA ILE A 419 -7.75 16.60 -28.83
C ILE A 419 -6.68 15.59 -28.44
N LEU A 420 -5.95 15.89 -27.37
CA LEU A 420 -4.92 15.02 -26.83
C LEU A 420 -5.49 14.17 -25.69
N ILE A 421 -5.39 12.85 -25.84
CA ILE A 421 -5.73 11.89 -24.79
C ILE A 421 -4.43 11.42 -24.15
N ILE A 422 -4.33 11.56 -22.83
CA ILE A 422 -3.21 11.08 -22.03
C ILE A 422 -3.72 9.99 -21.09
N HIS A 423 -3.10 8.82 -21.15
CA HIS A 423 -3.32 7.69 -20.26
C HIS A 423 -2.16 7.52 -19.31
N PHE A 424 -2.44 7.40 -18.02
CA PHE A 424 -1.44 7.02 -17.04
C PHE A 424 -1.42 5.51 -16.87
N LYS A 425 -0.29 4.85 -17.19
CA LYS A 425 -0.08 3.41 -17.00
C LYS A 425 0.00 3.04 -15.51
N ARG A 426 -1.14 3.10 -14.82
CA ARG A 426 -1.24 2.80 -13.38
C ARG A 426 -1.12 1.31 -13.08
N PHE A 427 -1.58 0.44 -13.97
CA PHE A 427 -1.52 -1.00 -13.75
C PHE A 427 -0.22 -1.55 -14.32
N VAL A 428 0.61 -2.11 -13.45
CA VAL A 428 1.91 -2.67 -13.84
C VAL A 428 2.00 -4.10 -13.30
N CYS A 429 2.36 -5.03 -14.17
CA CYS A 429 2.66 -6.40 -13.78
C CYS A 429 4.09 -6.45 -13.27
N VAL A 430 4.26 -6.73 -11.98
CA VAL A 430 5.58 -6.87 -11.36
C VAL A 430 6.10 -8.27 -11.69
N LYS A 431 7.09 -8.35 -12.60
CA LYS A 431 7.62 -9.62 -13.16
C LYS A 431 8.07 -10.60 -12.06
N SER A 432 8.64 -10.12 -10.95
CA SER A 432 9.10 -10.95 -9.82
C SER A 432 7.97 -11.63 -9.06
N GLU A 433 6.81 -10.98 -8.93
CA GLU A 433 5.66 -11.47 -8.16
C GLU A 433 4.56 -12.09 -9.04
N ARG A 434 4.67 -11.96 -10.37
CA ARG A 434 3.60 -12.28 -11.35
C ARG A 434 2.24 -11.71 -10.95
N ARG A 435 2.25 -10.53 -10.31
CA ARG A 435 1.07 -9.87 -9.76
C ARG A 435 0.89 -8.49 -10.39
N TRP A 436 -0.36 -8.16 -10.70
CA TRP A 436 -0.76 -6.83 -11.12
C TRP A 436 -0.89 -5.91 -9.92
N MET A 437 -0.20 -4.77 -9.96
CA MET A 437 -0.30 -3.73 -8.95
C MET A 437 -0.76 -2.42 -9.57
N LYS A 438 -1.64 -1.70 -8.88
CA LYS A 438 -2.06 -0.35 -9.27
C LYS A 438 -1.16 0.67 -8.56
N SER A 439 -0.50 1.52 -9.34
CA SER A 439 0.20 2.69 -8.83
C SER A 439 -0.80 3.74 -8.34
N CYS A 440 -0.75 3.98 -7.04
CA CYS A 440 -1.51 5.02 -6.35
C CYS A 440 -0.77 6.37 -6.32
N LYS A 441 0.38 6.50 -7.01
CA LYS A 441 1.17 7.72 -7.04
C LYS A 441 0.33 8.85 -7.65
N VAL A 442 0.27 9.98 -6.96
CA VAL A 442 -0.43 11.17 -7.44
C VAL A 442 0.38 11.77 -8.58
N VAL A 443 -0.27 12.06 -9.70
CA VAL A 443 0.33 12.79 -10.81
C VAL A 443 -0.26 14.19 -10.81
N ASP A 444 0.58 15.21 -10.66
CA ASP A 444 0.17 16.60 -10.75
C ASP A 444 0.20 17.06 -12.22
N PHE A 445 -0.86 17.73 -12.65
CA PHE A 445 -1.02 18.21 -14.01
C PHE A 445 -1.83 19.52 -14.04
N PRO A 446 -1.50 20.43 -14.97
CA PRO A 446 -2.20 21.70 -15.11
C PRO A 446 -3.56 21.52 -15.79
N LEU A 447 -4.61 22.17 -15.30
CA LEU A 447 -5.92 22.13 -15.98
C LEU A 447 -5.99 23.08 -17.19
N GLU A 448 -5.12 24.09 -17.23
CA GLU A 448 -5.04 25.08 -18.30
C GLU A 448 -3.57 25.34 -18.63
N ASN A 449 -3.28 25.76 -19.87
CA ASN A 449 -1.96 26.13 -20.34
C ASN A 449 -0.89 25.03 -20.24
N LEU A 450 -1.25 23.76 -20.48
CA LEU A 450 -0.26 22.70 -20.68
C LEU A 450 0.49 22.97 -21.99
N ASP A 451 1.78 23.29 -21.92
CA ASP A 451 2.61 23.50 -23.10
C ASP A 451 3.49 22.28 -23.38
N LEU A 452 3.34 21.70 -24.58
CA LEU A 452 4.07 20.50 -25.00
C LEU A 452 5.28 20.80 -25.90
N ARG A 453 5.66 22.08 -26.05
CA ARG A 453 6.74 22.49 -26.95
C ARG A 453 8.06 21.79 -26.69
N GLU A 454 8.41 21.50 -25.43
CA GLU A 454 9.68 20.87 -25.08
C GLU A 454 9.83 19.43 -25.60
N TRP A 455 8.72 18.70 -25.80
CA TRP A 455 8.73 17.31 -26.27
C TRP A 455 8.46 17.16 -27.77
N LEU A 456 8.27 18.28 -28.46
CA LEU A 456 7.98 18.33 -29.89
C LEU A 456 9.28 18.42 -30.69
N ARG A 457 9.49 17.52 -31.65
CA ARG A 457 10.72 17.46 -32.46
C ARG A 457 10.56 18.01 -33.88
N ASP A 458 9.36 18.37 -34.28
CA ASP A 458 9.13 19.05 -35.55
C ASP A 458 9.63 20.50 -35.46
N PRO A 459 10.64 20.89 -36.27
CA PRO A 459 11.20 22.25 -36.24
C PRO A 459 10.26 23.31 -36.84
N ASP A 460 9.26 22.91 -37.63
CA ASP A 460 8.41 23.81 -38.42
C ASP A 460 6.99 23.96 -37.86
N VAL A 461 6.80 23.74 -36.56
CA VAL A 461 5.48 23.74 -35.92
C VAL A 461 4.82 25.12 -36.01
N LYS A 462 3.76 25.19 -36.82
CA LYS A 462 2.92 26.39 -37.01
C LYS A 462 1.70 26.42 -36.11
N THR A 463 1.33 25.28 -35.52
CA THR A 463 0.14 25.12 -34.68
C THR A 463 0.47 25.45 -33.23
N SER A 464 -0.54 25.85 -32.45
CA SER A 464 -0.41 26.04 -31.00
C SER A 464 0.09 24.74 -30.33
N THR A 465 0.92 24.87 -29.31
CA THR A 465 1.40 23.75 -28.48
C THR A 465 0.76 23.73 -27.09
N LYS A 466 -0.19 24.65 -26.85
CA LYS A 466 -0.87 24.82 -25.57
C LYS A 466 -2.20 24.09 -25.55
N TYR A 467 -2.52 23.51 -24.39
CA TYR A 467 -3.73 22.73 -24.19
C TYR A 467 -4.48 23.12 -22.92
N SER A 468 -5.80 22.98 -22.96
CA SER A 468 -6.70 23.06 -21.81
C SER A 468 -7.32 21.69 -21.53
N CYS A 469 -7.27 21.25 -20.27
CA CYS A 469 -7.98 20.05 -19.85
C CYS A 469 -9.49 20.36 -19.80
N PHE A 470 -10.29 19.53 -20.47
CA PHE A 470 -11.75 19.65 -20.45
C PHE A 470 -12.44 18.41 -19.89
N ALA A 471 -11.75 17.26 -19.81
CA ALA A 471 -12.29 16.08 -19.15
C ALA A 471 -11.21 15.21 -18.50
N ILE A 472 -11.60 14.48 -17.46
CA ILE A 472 -10.77 13.59 -16.66
C ILE A 472 -11.60 12.34 -16.36
N ALA A 473 -11.08 11.15 -16.62
CA ALA A 473 -11.65 9.92 -16.09
C ALA A 473 -10.80 9.44 -14.90
N ASN A 474 -11.44 9.30 -13.75
CA ASN A 474 -10.83 8.83 -12.51
C ASN A 474 -11.13 7.36 -12.28
N HIS A 475 -10.20 6.68 -11.62
CA HIS A 475 -10.38 5.29 -11.18
C HIS A 475 -10.08 5.12 -9.69
N TYR A 476 -11.07 4.64 -8.93
CA TYR A 476 -10.99 4.32 -7.50
C TYR A 476 -10.95 2.80 -7.30
N GLY A 477 -10.25 2.34 -6.26
CA GLY A 477 -10.16 0.90 -5.97
C GLY A 477 -9.10 0.14 -6.78
N ALA A 478 -9.21 -1.18 -6.78
CA ALA A 478 -8.26 -2.12 -7.38
C ALA A 478 -8.68 -2.54 -8.79
N MET A 479 -7.81 -3.19 -9.56
CA MET A 479 -8.08 -3.60 -10.95
C MET A 479 -9.33 -4.49 -11.08
N ALA A 480 -9.52 -5.45 -10.17
CA ALA A 480 -10.65 -6.40 -10.21
C ALA A 480 -11.92 -5.88 -9.53
N SER A 481 -11.83 -4.78 -8.77
CA SER A 481 -12.94 -4.21 -7.99
C SER A 481 -12.68 -2.73 -7.79
N GLY A 482 -13.06 -1.96 -8.80
CA GLY A 482 -12.86 -0.53 -8.87
C GLY A 482 -14.13 0.22 -9.28
N HIS A 483 -14.03 1.53 -9.33
CA HIS A 483 -15.12 2.42 -9.72
C HIS A 483 -14.59 3.59 -10.55
N TYR A 484 -15.26 3.89 -11.66
CA TYR A 484 -14.87 5.00 -12.54
C TYR A 484 -15.83 6.18 -12.38
N VAL A 485 -15.27 7.39 -12.35
CA VAL A 485 -16.02 8.65 -12.28
C VAL A 485 -15.40 9.62 -13.27
N ALA A 486 -16.21 10.36 -14.01
CA ALA A 486 -15.72 11.36 -14.94
C ALA A 486 -15.91 12.78 -14.40
N TYR A 487 -14.95 13.65 -14.63
CA TYR A 487 -15.10 15.09 -14.48
C TYR A 487 -15.03 15.72 -15.87
N ALA A 488 -15.96 16.60 -16.23
CA ALA A 488 -15.91 17.31 -17.50
C ALA A 488 -16.31 18.78 -17.33
N LYS A 489 -15.70 19.66 -18.13
CA LYS A 489 -15.92 21.10 -18.17
C LYS A 489 -16.92 21.43 -19.27
N ASN A 490 -17.98 22.16 -18.93
CA ASN A 490 -18.95 22.70 -19.87
C ASN A 490 -19.16 24.19 -19.55
N ASN A 491 -18.99 25.08 -20.54
CA ASN A 491 -19.12 26.54 -20.39
C ASN A 491 -18.38 27.09 -19.14
N ASN A 492 -17.12 26.69 -18.96
CA ASN A 492 -16.26 27.04 -17.81
C ASN A 492 -16.70 26.51 -16.44
N GLN A 493 -17.72 25.66 -16.37
CA GLN A 493 -18.15 24.99 -15.15
C GLN A 493 -17.79 23.51 -15.19
N TRP A 494 -17.13 23.00 -14.14
CA TRP A 494 -16.85 21.57 -14.00
C TRP A 494 -18.07 20.82 -13.44
N PHE A 495 -18.26 19.60 -13.93
CA PHE A 495 -19.28 18.66 -13.48
C PHE A 495 -18.63 17.32 -13.18
N SER A 496 -19.07 16.67 -12.10
CA SER A 496 -18.74 15.29 -11.76
C SER A 496 -19.89 14.38 -12.20
N PHE A 497 -19.55 13.34 -12.97
CA PHE A 497 -20.44 12.30 -13.48
C PHE A 497 -20.08 10.99 -12.80
N ASN A 498 -20.91 10.58 -11.85
CA ASN A 498 -20.79 9.32 -11.15
C ASN A 498 -22.03 8.47 -11.46
N ASP A 499 -21.91 7.61 -12.46
CA ASP A 499 -23.00 6.84 -13.04
C ASP A 499 -24.20 7.73 -13.42
N SER A 500 -25.33 7.55 -12.73
CA SER A 500 -26.57 8.30 -12.95
C SER A 500 -26.59 9.67 -12.28
N ARG A 501 -25.55 10.04 -11.52
CA ARG A 501 -25.48 11.29 -10.76
C ARG A 501 -24.58 12.29 -11.46
N CYS A 502 -25.10 13.49 -11.68
CA CYS A 502 -24.35 14.64 -12.19
C CYS A 502 -24.40 15.78 -11.16
N GLN A 503 -23.24 16.33 -10.80
CA GLN A 503 -23.13 17.43 -9.85
C GLN A 503 -22.14 18.48 -10.33
N ALA A 504 -22.48 19.76 -10.19
CA ALA A 504 -21.54 20.85 -10.44
C ALA A 504 -20.44 20.89 -9.36
N VAL A 505 -19.19 21.04 -9.78
CA VAL A 505 -17.99 21.03 -8.93
C VAL A 505 -17.15 22.26 -9.22
N LYS A 506 -16.58 22.89 -8.19
CA LYS A 506 -15.61 23.99 -8.39
C LYS A 506 -14.26 23.40 -8.75
N GLU A 507 -13.46 24.11 -9.54
CA GLU A 507 -12.14 23.64 -9.99
C GLU A 507 -11.22 23.10 -8.86
N PRO A 508 -11.12 23.75 -7.67
CA PRO A 508 -10.29 23.22 -6.57
C PRO A 508 -10.79 21.89 -5.98
N HIS A 509 -12.05 21.53 -6.24
CA HIS A 509 -12.68 20.29 -5.79
C HIS A 509 -12.66 19.19 -6.87
N VAL A 510 -12.11 19.46 -8.06
CA VAL A 510 -11.90 18.42 -9.07
C VAL A 510 -10.81 17.49 -8.56
N ASP A 511 -11.14 16.21 -8.45
CA ASP A 511 -10.18 15.22 -7.96
C ASP A 511 -9.14 14.89 -9.04
N LYS A 512 -7.96 15.49 -8.90
CA LYS A 512 -6.79 15.21 -9.75
C LYS A 512 -6.02 13.96 -9.32
N LYS A 513 -6.17 13.50 -8.06
CA LYS A 513 -5.30 12.47 -7.47
C LYS A 513 -5.57 11.09 -8.07
N SER A 514 -6.82 10.83 -8.40
CA SER A 514 -7.28 9.55 -8.96
C SER A 514 -7.37 9.54 -10.50
N ALA A 515 -6.82 10.55 -11.17
CA ALA A 515 -6.83 10.67 -12.62
C ALA A 515 -6.20 9.46 -13.31
N TYR A 516 -6.92 8.89 -14.27
CA TYR A 516 -6.50 7.72 -15.04
C TYR A 516 -6.37 8.05 -16.54
N LEU A 517 -7.35 8.77 -17.09
CA LEU A 517 -7.28 9.39 -18.42
C LEU A 517 -7.49 10.89 -18.31
N LEU A 518 -6.72 11.67 -19.08
CA LEU A 518 -6.87 13.10 -19.24
C LEU A 518 -7.23 13.42 -20.69
N PHE A 519 -8.15 14.35 -20.88
CA PHE A 519 -8.57 14.85 -22.18
C PHE A 519 -8.27 16.34 -22.25
N TYR A 520 -7.43 16.70 -23.21
CA TYR A 520 -6.95 18.05 -23.44
C TYR A 520 -7.36 18.53 -24.83
N GLU A 521 -7.84 19.77 -24.93
CA GLU A 521 -8.15 20.44 -26.18
C GLU A 521 -7.10 21.51 -26.45
N ARG A 522 -6.63 21.57 -27.70
CA ARG A 522 -5.60 22.53 -28.12
C ARG A 522 -6.19 23.95 -28.13
N MET A 523 -5.47 24.88 -27.52
CA MET A 523 -5.80 26.30 -27.52
C MET A 523 -5.30 26.92 -28.83
N ASP A 524 -6.09 26.79 -29.90
CA ASP A 524 -5.79 27.36 -31.23
C ASP A 524 -6.03 28.87 -31.31
#